data_AF-A0AAU8AMZ1-F1
#
_entry.id   AF-A0AAU8AMZ1-F1
#
_cell.length_a   1.000
_cell.length_b   1.000
_cell.length_c   1.000
_cell.angle_alpha   90.00
_cell.angle_beta   90.00
_cell.angle_gamma   90.00
#
_symmetry.space_group_name_H-M   'P 1'
#
loop_
_entity.id
_entity.type
_entity.pdbx_description
1 polymer ?
#
loop_
_entity_poly.entity_id
_entity_poly.type
_entity_poly.pdbx_seq_one_letter_code
_entity_poly.pdbx_strand_id
1 'polypeptide(L)' 'MLNLTGQIALLLRVFILLPLAGLAATLPFVDFDKASGILSIDLNAASIAAAVVIWGLVSGGTFAWSRWVKALGGKT' A
#
# COMPACT_ATOMS: atom_id res chain seq x y z
N MET A 1 -34.13 -15.37 -1.89
CA MET A 1 -34.00 -13.91 -1.65
C MET A 1 -32.82 -13.70 -0.71
N LEU A 2 -31.80 -12.96 -1.14
CA LEU A 2 -30.76 -12.49 -0.22
C LEU A 2 -31.37 -11.40 0.65
N ASN A 3 -31.38 -11.58 1.98
CA ASN A 3 -31.76 -10.53 2.91
C ASN A 3 -30.83 -9.30 2.71
N LEU A 4 -31.29 -8.12 3.12
CA LEU A 4 -30.58 -6.84 2.96
C LEU A 4 -29.09 -6.93 3.36
N THR A 5 -28.78 -7.63 4.44
CA THR A 5 -27.40 -7.89 4.91
C THR A 5 -26.56 -8.68 3.91
N GLY A 6 -27.13 -9.67 3.23
CA GLY A 6 -26.47 -10.45 2.19
C GLY A 6 -26.21 -9.65 0.92
N GLN A 7 -27.12 -8.74 0.56
CA GLN A 7 -26.90 -7.79 -0.53
C GLN A 7 -25.79 -6.79 -0.20
N ILE A 8 -25.76 -6.25 1.03
CA ILE A 8 -24.70 -5.35 1.49
C ILE A 8 -23.35 -6.06 1.49
N ALA A 9 -23.26 -7.30 1.99
CA ALA A 9 -22.04 -8.09 1.97
C ALA A 9 -21.52 -8.34 0.54
N LEU A 10 -22.43 -8.59 -0.40
CA LEU A 10 -22.10 -8.72 -1.83
C LEU A 10 -21.56 -7.42 -2.42
N LEU A 11 -22.22 -6.30 -2.15
CA LEU A 11 -21.78 -4.98 -2.61
C LEU A 11 -20.39 -4.65 -2.05
N LEU A 12 -20.17 -4.86 -0.75
CA LEU A 12 -18.89 -4.64 -0.11
C LEU A 12 -17.79 -5.52 -0.75
N ARG A 13 -18.09 -6.80 -1.00
CA ARG A 13 -17.15 -7.74 -1.62
C ARG A 13 -16.78 -7.32 -3.05
N VAL A 14 -17.77 -6.99 -3.87
CA VAL A 14 -17.58 -6.73 -5.31
C VAL A 14 -17.00 -5.34 -5.58
N PHE A 15 -17.49 -4.32 -4.88
CA PHE A 15 -17.12 -2.93 -5.18
C PHE A 15 -15.97 -2.39 -4.34
N ILE A 16 -15.66 -3.02 -3.20
CA ILE A 16 -14.61 -2.54 -2.29
C ILE A 16 -13.51 -3.59 -2.15
N LEU A 17 -13.84 -4.78 -1.65
CA LEU A 17 -12.81 -5.77 -1.27
C LEU A 17 -12.08 -6.38 -2.47
N LEU A 18 -12.78 -6.74 -3.55
CA LEU A 18 -12.13 -7.29 -4.75
C LEU A 18 -11.21 -6.26 -5.45
N PRO A 19 -11.65 -5.01 -5.68
CA PRO A 19 -10.77 -3.98 -6.24
C PRO A 19 -9.56 -3.70 -5.36
N LEU A 20 -9.74 -3.63 -4.04
CA LEU A 20 -8.64 -3.46 -3.10
C LEU A 20 -7.67 -4.64 -3.12
N ALA A 21 -8.15 -5.87 -3.22
CA ALA A 21 -7.30 -7.06 -3.37
C ALA A 21 -6.53 -7.04 -4.69
N GLY A 22 -7.16 -6.60 -5.78
CA GLY A 22 -6.50 -6.41 -7.07
C GLY A 22 -5.41 -5.33 -7.04
N LEU A 23 -5.65 -4.22 -6.34
CA LEU A 23 -4.65 -3.19 -6.10
C LEU A 23 -3.52 -3.70 -5.21
N ALA A 24 -3.84 -4.43 -4.15
CA ALA A 24 -2.85 -5.00 -3.25
C ALA A 24 -1.95 -6.01 -3.98
N ALA A 25 -2.49 -6.81 -4.90
CA ALA A 25 -1.73 -7.76 -5.73
C ALA A 25 -0.75 -7.09 -6.72
N THR A 26 -0.78 -5.76 -6.88
CA THR A 26 0.29 -5.04 -7.61
C THR A 26 1.58 -4.91 -6.80
N LEU A 27 1.51 -5.18 -5.48
CA LEU A 27 2.66 -5.17 -4.60
C LEU A 27 3.39 -6.51 -4.73
N PRO A 28 4.74 -6.51 -4.88
CA PRO A 28 5.52 -7.73 -5.15
C PRO A 28 5.55 -8.74 -3.99
N PHE A 29 4.96 -8.39 -2.84
CA PHE A 29 4.88 -9.21 -1.63
C PHE A 29 3.44 -9.65 -1.29
N VAL A 30 2.49 -9.40 -2.19
CA VAL A 30 1.08 -9.78 -2.02
C VAL A 30 0.68 -10.69 -3.17
N ASP A 31 0.10 -11.83 -2.81
CA ASP A 31 -0.48 -12.77 -3.76
C ASP A 31 -1.99 -12.92 -3.48
N PHE A 32 -2.80 -12.89 -4.54
CA PHE A 32 -4.25 -13.01 -4.43
C PHE A 32 -4.76 -14.12 -5.33
N ASP A 33 -5.17 -15.22 -4.73
CA ASP A 33 -5.84 -16.31 -5.44
C ASP A 33 -7.34 -16.00 -5.57
N LYS A 34 -7.75 -15.68 -6.81
CA LYS A 34 -9.15 -15.38 -7.14
C LYS A 34 -10.08 -16.58 -7.02
N ALA A 35 -9.57 -17.81 -7.20
CA ALA A 35 -10.39 -19.02 -7.15
C ALA A 35 -10.77 -19.37 -5.72
N SER A 36 -9.81 -19.27 -4.79
CA SER A 36 -10.05 -19.51 -3.36
C SER A 36 -10.49 -18.27 -2.58
N GLY A 37 -10.26 -17.06 -3.11
CA GLY A 37 -10.52 -15.80 -2.44
C GLY A 37 -9.54 -15.49 -1.30
N ILE A 38 -8.34 -16.10 -1.33
CA ILE A 38 -7.31 -15.97 -0.31
C ILE A 38 -6.31 -14.89 -0.71
N LEU A 39 -5.99 -14.01 0.24
CA LEU A 39 -4.93 -13.01 0.15
C LEU A 39 -3.75 -13.45 1.01
N SER A 40 -2.61 -13.71 0.39
CA SER A 40 -1.37 -14.08 1.05
C SER A 40 -0.40 -12.90 1.02
N ILE A 41 0.24 -12.61 2.15
CA ILE A 41 1.18 -11.51 2.28
C ILE A 41 2.48 -12.05 2.85
N ASP A 42 3.58 -11.86 2.14
CA ASP A 42 4.92 -12.10 2.67
C ASP A 42 5.30 -10.94 3.60
N LEU A 43 5.21 -11.19 4.91
CA LEU A 43 5.51 -10.20 5.94
C LEU A 43 6.96 -9.72 5.91
N ASN A 44 7.92 -10.57 5.50
CA ASN A 44 9.32 -10.19 5.47
C ASN A 44 9.58 -9.25 4.29
N ALA A 45 9.11 -9.63 3.09
CA ALA A 45 9.21 -8.78 1.90
C ALA A 45 8.45 -7.46 2.07
N ALA A 46 7.27 -7.48 2.71
CA ALA A 46 6.52 -6.28 3.06
C ALA A 46 7.28 -5.37 4.04
N SER A 47 7.92 -5.95 5.06
CA SER A 47 8.71 -5.20 6.05
C SER A 47 9.93 -4.54 5.41
N ILE A 48 10.61 -5.23 4.50
CA ILE A 48 11.74 -4.67 3.74
C ILE A 48 11.26 -3.54 2.84
N ALA A 49 10.15 -3.73 2.10
CA ALA A 49 9.58 -2.68 1.25
C ALA A 49 9.20 -1.43 2.05
N ALA A 50 8.57 -1.61 3.22
CA ALA A 50 8.26 -0.51 4.13
C ALA A 50 9.53 0.20 4.63
N ALA A 51 10.55 -0.55 5.03
CA ALA A 51 11.83 0.02 5.46
C ALA A 51 12.51 0.84 4.36
N VAL A 52 12.49 0.37 3.11
CA VAL A 52 13.03 1.10 1.95
C VAL A 52 12.26 2.38 1.70
N VAL A 53 10.92 2.36 1.75
CA VAL A 53 10.08 3.56 1.58
C VAL A 53 10.34 4.57 2.69
N ILE A 54 10.34 4.13 3.95
CA ILE A 54 10.61 5.02 5.10
C ILE A 54 12.00 5.63 4.99
N TRP A 55 13.02 4.81 4.73
CA TRP A 55 14.39 5.28 4.60
C TRP A 55 14.54 6.25 3.42
N GLY A 56 13.99 5.92 2.25
CA GLY A 56 14.02 6.77 1.07
C GLY A 56 13.30 8.11 1.28
N LEU A 57 12.14 8.11 1.95
CA LEU A 57 11.41 9.32 2.28
C LEU A 57 12.14 10.17 3.32
N VAL A 58 12.69 9.55 4.36
CA VAL A 58 13.43 10.27 5.41
C VAL A 58 14.72 10.83 4.84
N SER A 59 15.60 9.99 4.29
CA SER A 59 16.87 10.44 3.73
C SER A 59 16.67 11.38 2.54
N GLY A 60 15.84 11.00 1.57
CA GLY A 60 15.53 11.83 0.41
C GLY A 60 14.86 13.15 0.81
N GLY A 61 13.94 13.12 1.78
CA GLY A 61 13.30 14.32 2.33
C GLY A 61 14.29 15.23 3.03
N THR A 62 15.20 14.70 3.85
CA THR A 62 16.29 15.47 4.47
C THR A 62 17.18 16.09 3.40
N PHE A 63 17.59 15.34 2.38
CA PHE A 63 18.40 15.90 1.29
C PHE A 63 17.67 17.00 0.51
N ALA A 64 16.40 16.79 0.15
CA ALA A 64 15.58 17.79 -0.54
C ALA A 64 15.45 19.06 0.31
N TRP A 65 15.19 18.89 1.61
CA TRP A 65 15.10 19.99 2.58
C TRP A 65 16.41 20.76 2.69
N SER A 66 17.55 20.08 2.87
CA SER A 66 18.87 20.72 2.92
C SER A 66 19.14 21.54 1.67
N ARG A 67 18.80 21.02 0.47
CA ARG A 67 18.96 21.75 -0.79
C ARG A 67 18.06 22.98 -0.87
N TRP A 68 16.83 22.87 -0.39
CA TRP A 68 15.89 23.99 -0.33
C TRP A 68 16.37 25.09 0.62
N VAL A 69 16.83 24.73 1.82
CA VAL A 69 17.40 25.68 2.80
C VAL A 69 18.65 26.38 2.24
N LYS A 70 19.52 25.64 1.53
CA LYS A 70 20.67 26.22 0.82
C LYS A 70 20.25 27.22 -0.26
N ALA A 71 19.22 26.90 -1.04
CA ALA A 71 18.71 27.78 -2.09
C ALA A 71 18.16 29.10 -1.53
N LEU A 72 17.70 29.10 -0.28
CA LEU A 72 17.22 30.28 0.44
C LEU A 72 18.34 31.08 1.14
N GLY A 73 19.61 30.74 0.91
CA GLY A 73 20.76 31.42 1.52
C GLY A 73 21.09 30.94 2.95
N GLY A 74 20.44 29.88 3.41
CA GLY A 74 20.78 29.21 4.66
C GLY A 74 22.11 28.43 4.55
N LYS A 75 22.90 28.43 5.63
CA LYS A 75 24.02 27.49 5.76
C LYS A 75 23.41 26.16 6.21
N THR A 76 23.40 25.14 5.33
CA THR A 76 22.96 23.78 5.73
C THR A 76 23.79 23.27 6.88
#